data_AF-A0A0F9EDA3-F1
#
_entry.id   AF-A0A0F9EDA3-F1
#
_cell.length_a   1.000
_cell.length_b   1.000
_cell.length_c   1.000
_cell.angle_alpha   90.00
_cell.angle_beta   90.00
_cell.angle_gamma   90.00
#
_symmetry.space_group_name_H-M   'P 1'
#
loop_
_entity.id
_entity.type
_entity.pdbx_description
1 polymer ?
#
loop_
_entity_poly.entity_id
_entity_poly.type
_entity_poly.pdbx_seq_one_letter_code
_entity_poly.pdbx_strand_id
1 'polypeptide(L)'
;VFTAPALAAPDYAKIEERKKAKTRVMGERVGKKVIKAFDLYNEEKLDEAIAMLKELEPSDDFDKATVNRYLGSMYGQKEQYKTAIKHLQLAVADDVLNFADQEQSLKTLGDMYAGTEQYEKAKEAYVAWMDFTGEEDATVYTRIAQANYQLGKFRDVFTPADN
;
A
#
# COMPACT_ATOMS: atom_id res chain seq x y z
N VAL A 1 15.47 -18.23 -24.74
CA VAL A 1 14.15 -17.58 -24.82
C VAL A 1 13.75 -17.24 -23.39
N PHE A 2 13.84 -15.97 -23.02
CA PHE A 2 13.35 -15.52 -21.71
C PHE A 2 11.88 -15.16 -21.91
N THR A 3 10.99 -16.08 -21.57
CA THR A 3 9.59 -15.76 -21.37
C THR A 3 9.49 -15.03 -20.05
N ALA A 4 9.36 -13.70 -20.09
CA ALA A 4 8.77 -13.00 -18.96
C ALA A 4 7.44 -13.69 -18.64
N PRO A 5 7.11 -13.98 -17.38
CA PRO A 5 5.77 -14.43 -17.06
C PRO A 5 4.84 -13.31 -17.53
N ALA A 6 4.02 -13.59 -18.54
CA ALA A 6 2.95 -12.69 -18.90
C ALA A 6 2.15 -12.48 -17.62
N LEU A 7 2.16 -11.27 -17.07
CA LEU A 7 1.20 -10.87 -16.05
C LEU A 7 -0.16 -11.30 -16.60
N ALA A 8 -0.84 -12.19 -15.88
CA ALA A 8 -2.16 -12.63 -16.31
C ALA A 8 -3.00 -11.38 -16.54
N ALA A 9 -3.71 -11.30 -17.67
CA ALA A 9 -4.50 -10.13 -18.00
C ALA A 9 -5.40 -9.78 -16.80
N PRO A 10 -5.40 -8.51 -16.34
CA PRO A 10 -6.13 -8.13 -15.14
C PRO A 10 -7.61 -8.49 -15.26
N ASP A 11 -8.20 -8.99 -14.17
CA ASP A 11 -9.63 -9.27 -14.10
C ASP A 11 -10.41 -7.95 -13.99
N TYR A 12 -10.71 -7.37 -15.16
CA TYR A 12 -11.39 -6.08 -15.26
C TYR A 12 -12.76 -6.08 -14.57
N ALA A 13 -13.47 -7.21 -14.52
CA ALA A 13 -14.75 -7.29 -13.83
C ALA A 13 -14.58 -7.17 -12.32
N LYS A 14 -13.59 -7.87 -11.75
CA LYS A 14 -13.25 -7.77 -10.32
C LYS A 14 -12.72 -6.38 -9.96
N ILE A 15 -11.94 -5.75 -10.84
CA ILE A 15 -11.45 -4.38 -10.65
C ILE A 15 -12.61 -3.38 -10.61
N GLU A 16 -13.54 -3.46 -11.57
CA GLU A 16 -14.73 -2.60 -11.60
C GLU A 16 -15.62 -2.81 -10.38
N GLU A 17 -15.75 -4.04 -9.89
CA GLU A 17 -16.46 -4.34 -8.64
C GLU A 17 -15.80 -3.66 -7.44
N ARG A 18 -14.47 -3.77 -7.29
CA ARG A 18 -13.72 -3.09 -6.22
C ARG A 18 -13.89 -1.57 -6.28
N LYS A 19 -13.84 -0.97 -7.47
CA LYS A 19 -14.03 0.48 -7.67
C LYS A 19 -15.44 0.95 -7.28
N LYS A 20 -16.45 0.10 -7.50
CA LYS A 20 -17.87 0.40 -7.19
C LYS A 20 -18.28 -0.05 -5.79
N ALA A 21 -17.41 -0.77 -5.06
CA ALA A 21 -17.68 -1.23 -3.72
C ALA A 21 -18.00 -0.05 -2.80
N LYS A 22 -19.01 -0.21 -1.96
CA LYS A 22 -19.39 0.84 -1.01
C LYS A 22 -18.26 1.06 -0.01
N THR A 23 -17.92 2.33 0.20
CA THR A 23 -16.99 2.73 1.26
C THR A 23 -17.45 2.18 2.60
N ARG A 24 -16.54 1.49 3.27
CA ARG A 24 -16.71 0.98 4.63
C ARG A 24 -16.23 2.03 5.62
N VAL A 25 -16.91 2.07 6.75
CA VAL A 25 -16.55 2.89 7.90
C VAL A 25 -16.18 1.98 9.06
N MET A 26 -15.22 2.43 9.88
CA MET A 26 -14.76 1.64 11.01
C MET A 26 -15.87 1.45 12.05
N GLY A 27 -15.77 0.36 12.82
CA GLY A 27 -16.67 0.15 13.96
C GLY A 27 -16.57 1.30 14.98
N GLU A 28 -17.68 1.64 15.64
CA GLU A 28 -17.79 2.84 16.50
C GLU A 28 -16.65 2.97 17.52
N ARG A 29 -16.29 1.86 18.20
CA ARG A 29 -15.23 1.83 19.21
C ARG A 29 -13.86 2.13 18.61
N VAL A 30 -13.53 1.52 17.47
CA VAL A 30 -12.25 1.69 16.78
C VAL A 30 -12.20 3.10 16.19
N GLY A 31 -13.25 3.51 15.47
CA GLY A 31 -13.38 4.84 14.88
C GLY A 31 -13.18 5.97 15.89
N LYS A 32 -13.81 5.91 17.08
CA LYS A 32 -13.63 6.92 18.13
C LYS A 32 -12.18 7.03 18.62
N LYS A 33 -11.47 5.91 18.79
CA LYS A 33 -10.06 5.92 19.20
C LYS A 33 -9.15 6.41 18.08
N VAL A 34 -9.44 6.05 16.84
CA VAL A 34 -8.72 6.57 15.67
C VAL A 34 -8.87 8.08 15.57
N ILE A 35 -10.08 8.63 15.73
CA ILE A 35 -10.30 10.09 15.75
C ILE A 35 -9.42 10.76 16.80
N LYS A 36 -9.40 10.24 18.05
CA LYS A 36 -8.54 10.77 19.10
C LYS A 36 -7.05 10.67 18.77
N ALA A 37 -6.62 9.59 18.12
CA ALA A 37 -5.24 9.47 17.66
C ALA A 37 -4.90 10.53 16.60
N PHE A 38 -5.85 10.87 15.72
CA PHE A 38 -5.69 11.97 14.77
C PHE A 38 -5.70 13.35 15.44
N ASP A 39 -6.48 13.55 16.50
CA ASP A 39 -6.41 14.78 17.30
C ASP A 39 -5.00 14.97 17.89
N LEU A 40 -4.44 13.91 18.49
CA LEU A 40 -3.06 13.90 18.99
C LEU A 40 -2.03 14.16 17.87
N TYR A 41 -2.23 13.54 16.71
CA TYR A 41 -1.38 13.76 15.54
C TYR A 41 -1.39 15.23 15.10
N ASN A 42 -2.56 15.87 15.05
CA ASN A 42 -2.71 17.28 14.68
C ASN A 42 -2.13 18.23 15.74
N GLU A 43 -2.01 17.78 16.99
CA GLU A 43 -1.29 18.47 18.07
C GLU A 43 0.23 18.18 18.06
N GLU A 44 0.76 17.62 16.97
CA GLU A 44 2.17 17.22 16.81
C GLU A 44 2.63 16.12 17.78
N LYS A 45 1.71 15.48 18.50
CA LYS A 45 1.97 14.38 19.44
C LYS A 45 1.96 13.03 18.73
N LEU A 46 2.82 12.91 17.72
CA LEU A 46 2.91 11.72 16.86
C LEU A 46 3.15 10.42 17.65
N ASP A 47 3.95 10.47 18.72
CA ASP A 47 4.20 9.29 19.57
C ASP A 47 2.98 8.85 20.37
N GLU A 48 2.19 9.79 20.88
CA GLU A 48 0.95 9.49 21.61
C GLU A 48 -0.12 8.93 20.66
N ALA A 49 -0.21 9.49 19.44
CA ALA A 49 -1.08 8.98 18.39
C ALA A 49 -0.76 7.52 18.04
N ILE A 50 0.52 7.21 17.81
CA ILE A 50 0.98 5.84 17.54
C ILE A 50 0.67 4.90 18.70
N ALA A 51 0.95 5.33 19.94
CA ALA A 51 0.65 4.52 21.13
C ALA A 51 -0.84 4.18 21.21
N MET A 52 -1.71 5.18 21.00
CA MET A 52 -3.15 4.99 21.02
C MET A 52 -3.65 4.00 19.96
N LEU A 53 -3.08 4.07 18.74
CA LEU A 53 -3.42 3.14 17.67
C LEU A 53 -2.92 1.72 17.95
N LYS A 54 -1.77 1.55 18.62
CA LYS A 54 -1.23 0.23 18.96
C LYS A 54 -2.01 -0.51 20.06
N GLU A 55 -2.68 0.23 20.94
CA GLU A 55 -3.56 -0.34 21.96
C GLU A 55 -4.93 -0.77 21.39
N LEU A 56 -5.18 -0.53 20.11
CA LEU A 56 -6.37 -1.06 19.46
C LEU A 56 -6.22 -2.56 19.23
N GLU A 57 -7.26 -3.29 19.61
CA GLU A 57 -7.48 -4.67 19.22
C GLU A 57 -8.78 -4.72 18.38
N PRO A 58 -8.70 -4.44 17.07
CA PRO A 58 -9.86 -4.54 16.19
C PRO A 58 -10.21 -6.00 15.93
N SER A 59 -11.49 -6.33 15.91
CA SER A 59 -11.95 -7.71 15.75
C SER A 59 -12.04 -8.13 14.29
N ASP A 60 -12.49 -7.22 13.41
CA ASP A 60 -12.65 -7.49 11.98
C ASP A 60 -11.45 -7.03 11.16
N ASP A 61 -11.32 -7.61 9.97
CA ASP A 61 -10.12 -7.45 9.15
C ASP A 61 -10.03 -6.05 8.51
N PHE A 62 -11.15 -5.38 8.27
CA PHE A 62 -11.14 -4.01 7.75
C PHE A 62 -10.62 -3.01 8.77
N ASP A 63 -11.09 -3.09 10.01
CA ASP A 63 -10.58 -2.23 11.07
C ASP A 63 -9.09 -2.53 11.35
N LYS A 64 -8.68 -3.81 11.34
CA LYS A 64 -7.25 -4.19 11.47
C LYS A 64 -6.41 -3.59 10.35
N ALA A 65 -6.84 -3.74 9.10
CA ALA A 65 -6.13 -3.21 7.94
C ALA A 65 -6.03 -1.69 8.00
N THR A 66 -7.14 -1.02 8.36
CA THR A 66 -7.20 0.45 8.46
C THR A 66 -6.28 0.99 9.56
N VAL A 67 -6.25 0.36 10.74
CA VAL A 67 -5.32 0.73 11.81
C VAL A 67 -3.86 0.50 11.39
N ASN A 68 -3.56 -0.62 10.73
CA ASN A 68 -2.23 -0.89 10.21
C ASN A 68 -1.80 0.14 9.15
N ARG A 69 -2.70 0.59 8.28
CA ARG A 69 -2.41 1.65 7.32
C ARG A 69 -1.99 2.95 8.02
N TYR A 70 -2.73 3.36 9.04
CA TYR A 70 -2.41 4.56 9.81
C TYR A 70 -1.07 4.44 10.55
N LEU A 71 -0.83 3.30 11.22
CA LEU A 71 0.46 3.02 11.85
C LEU A 71 1.61 3.06 10.84
N GLY A 72 1.41 2.46 9.65
CA GLY A 72 2.36 2.49 8.55
C GLY A 72 2.73 3.92 8.13
N SER A 73 1.73 4.76 7.89
CA SER A 73 1.93 6.16 7.54
C SER A 73 2.64 6.95 8.65
N MET A 74 2.19 6.83 9.90
CA MET A 74 2.77 7.54 11.04
C MET A 74 4.22 7.13 11.32
N TYR A 75 4.54 5.83 11.25
CA TYR A 75 5.92 5.36 11.36
C TYR A 75 6.79 5.83 10.19
N GLY A 76 6.21 5.96 8.99
CA GLY A 76 6.89 6.54 7.83
C GLY A 76 7.29 7.99 8.05
N GLN A 77 6.40 8.79 8.65
CA GLN A 77 6.69 10.18 9.02
C GLN A 77 7.80 10.31 10.07
N LYS A 78 7.95 9.29 10.93
CA LYS A 78 9.08 9.17 11.87
C LYS A 78 10.37 8.64 11.24
N GLU A 79 10.40 8.44 9.92
CA GLU A 79 11.50 7.79 9.20
C GLU A 79 11.81 6.37 9.72
N GLN A 80 10.88 5.75 10.45
CA GLN A 80 10.99 4.38 10.95
C GLN A 80 10.53 3.39 9.88
N TYR A 81 11.17 3.44 8.71
CA TYR A 81 10.72 2.78 7.48
C TYR A 81 10.53 1.27 7.63
N LYS A 82 11.39 0.58 8.40
CA LYS A 82 11.23 -0.86 8.64
C LYS A 82 9.91 -1.19 9.33
N THR A 83 9.52 -0.39 10.33
CA THR A 83 8.27 -0.56 11.07
C THR A 83 7.08 -0.14 10.22
N ALA A 84 7.22 0.98 9.49
CA ALA A 84 6.22 1.48 8.57
C ALA A 84 5.84 0.43 7.50
N ILE A 85 6.86 -0.14 6.85
CA ILE A 85 6.72 -1.21 5.84
C ILE A 85 5.97 -2.40 6.43
N LYS A 86 6.35 -2.87 7.63
CA LYS A 86 5.68 -4.01 8.28
C LYS A 86 4.18 -3.76 8.44
N HIS A 87 3.80 -2.56 8.88
CA HIS A 87 2.39 -2.22 9.05
C HIS A 87 1.67 -2.05 7.71
N LEU A 88 2.28 -1.42 6.72
CA LEU A 88 1.69 -1.31 5.38
C LEU A 88 1.48 -2.68 4.72
N GLN A 89 2.43 -3.62 4.87
CA GLN A 89 2.25 -4.99 4.39
C GLN A 89 1.02 -5.66 5.03
N LEU A 90 0.85 -5.52 6.34
CA LEU A 90 -0.33 -6.04 7.06
C LEU A 90 -1.63 -5.35 6.61
N ALA A 91 -1.56 -4.06 6.28
CA ALA A 91 -2.72 -3.30 5.83
C ALA A 91 -3.23 -3.76 4.46
N VAL A 92 -2.32 -4.08 3.53
CA VAL A 92 -2.68 -4.43 2.15
C VAL A 92 -2.91 -5.92 1.93
N ALA A 93 -2.45 -6.78 2.83
CA ALA A 93 -2.40 -8.23 2.62
C ALA A 93 -3.75 -8.87 2.23
N ASP A 94 -4.85 -8.40 2.83
CA ASP A 94 -6.17 -9.03 2.68
C ASP A 94 -7.08 -8.34 1.65
N ASP A 95 -6.63 -7.27 0.98
CA ASP A 95 -7.42 -6.50 0.00
C ASP A 95 -8.77 -5.97 0.55
N VAL A 96 -8.87 -5.77 1.88
CA VAL A 96 -10.14 -5.42 2.56
C VAL A 96 -10.36 -3.92 2.71
N LEU A 97 -9.33 -3.09 2.54
CA LEU A 97 -9.41 -1.63 2.63
C LEU A 97 -10.36 -1.06 1.57
N ASN A 98 -10.83 0.16 1.79
CA ASN A 98 -11.52 0.92 0.75
C ASN A 98 -10.60 1.10 -0.46
N PHE A 99 -11.17 1.12 -1.67
CA PHE A 99 -10.39 1.12 -2.92
C PHE A 99 -9.24 2.14 -2.91
N ALA A 100 -9.53 3.41 -2.61
CA ALA A 100 -8.53 4.47 -2.56
C ALA A 100 -7.47 4.27 -1.45
N ASP A 101 -7.86 3.69 -0.32
CA ASP A 101 -6.93 3.41 0.78
C ASP A 101 -6.00 2.23 0.45
N GLN A 102 -6.52 1.18 -0.18
CA GLN A 102 -5.72 0.03 -0.65
C GLN A 102 -4.74 0.50 -1.74
N GLU A 103 -5.26 1.23 -2.73
CA GLU A 103 -4.49 1.85 -3.81
C GLU A 103 -3.31 2.66 -3.25
N GLN A 104 -3.61 3.62 -2.37
CA GLN A 104 -2.58 4.51 -1.83
C GLN A 104 -1.58 3.75 -0.96
N SER A 105 -2.03 2.76 -0.18
CA SER A 105 -1.16 1.95 0.68
C SER A 105 -0.16 1.12 -0.13
N LEU A 106 -0.59 0.52 -1.24
CA LEU A 106 0.29 -0.23 -2.15
C LEU A 106 1.34 0.68 -2.79
N LYS A 107 0.93 1.86 -3.30
CA LYS A 107 1.86 2.88 -3.83
C LYS A 107 2.88 3.30 -2.76
N THR A 108 2.41 3.67 -1.56
CA THR A 108 3.29 4.07 -0.46
C THR A 108 4.23 2.94 -0.01
N LEU A 109 3.77 1.69 -0.01
CA LEU A 109 4.61 0.54 0.31
C LEU A 109 5.74 0.38 -0.73
N GLY A 110 5.42 0.50 -2.02
CA GLY A 110 6.43 0.51 -3.10
C GLY A 110 7.44 1.64 -2.92
N ASP A 111 6.97 2.85 -2.61
CA ASP A 111 7.81 4.03 -2.39
C ASP A 111 8.77 3.83 -1.22
N MET A 112 8.29 3.28 -0.11
CA MET A 112 9.12 2.98 1.06
C MET A 112 10.13 1.87 0.77
N TYR A 113 9.76 0.85 -0.01
CA TYR A 113 10.72 -0.16 -0.44
C TYR A 113 11.81 0.43 -1.32
N ALA A 114 11.45 1.28 -2.29
CA ALA A 114 12.43 1.94 -3.15
C ALA A 114 13.37 2.85 -2.34
N GLY A 115 12.83 3.66 -1.44
CA GLY A 115 13.60 4.54 -0.57
C GLY A 115 14.49 3.81 0.46
N THR A 116 14.20 2.53 0.72
CA THR A 116 15.04 1.66 1.57
C THR A 116 15.85 0.64 0.75
N GLU A 117 16.03 0.90 -0.55
CA GLU A 117 16.84 0.09 -1.49
C GLU A 117 16.37 -1.36 -1.65
N GLN A 118 15.14 -1.68 -1.23
CA GLN A 118 14.49 -2.97 -1.42
C GLN A 118 13.81 -3.03 -2.79
N TYR A 119 14.58 -2.81 -3.86
CA TYR A 119 14.07 -2.59 -5.21
C TYR A 119 13.23 -3.75 -5.78
N GLU A 120 13.56 -5.00 -5.43
CA GLU A 120 12.75 -6.17 -5.85
C GLU A 120 11.33 -6.07 -5.29
N LYS A 121 11.21 -5.78 -3.99
CA LYS A 121 9.92 -5.62 -3.31
C LYS A 121 9.19 -4.36 -3.72
N ALA A 122 9.92 -3.29 -4.05
CA ALA A 122 9.32 -2.08 -4.62
C ALA A 122 8.59 -2.41 -5.93
N LYS A 123 9.25 -3.17 -6.82
CA LYS A 123 8.64 -3.64 -8.06
C LYS A 123 7.41 -4.51 -7.78
N GLU A 124 7.50 -5.47 -6.87
CA GLU A 124 6.35 -6.31 -6.48
C GLU A 124 5.16 -5.48 -5.98
N ALA A 125 5.40 -4.47 -5.14
CA ALA A 125 4.35 -3.60 -4.63
C ALA A 125 3.70 -2.73 -5.73
N TYR A 126 4.49 -2.22 -6.68
CA TYR A 126 3.95 -1.47 -7.82
C TYR A 126 3.19 -2.35 -8.81
N VAL A 127 3.63 -3.59 -9.03
CA VAL A 127 2.87 -4.56 -9.83
C VAL A 127 1.55 -4.92 -9.14
N ALA A 128 1.59 -5.20 -7.83
CA ALA A 128 0.38 -5.43 -7.05
C ALA A 128 -0.58 -4.22 -7.09
N TRP A 129 -0.06 -3.00 -7.11
CA TRP A 129 -0.86 -1.79 -7.33
C TRP A 129 -1.57 -1.81 -8.70
N MET A 130 -0.85 -2.08 -9.79
CA MET A 130 -1.43 -2.16 -11.13
C MET A 130 -2.48 -3.27 -11.24
N ASP A 131 -2.21 -4.44 -10.64
CA ASP A 131 -3.15 -5.57 -10.62
C ASP A 131 -4.41 -5.26 -9.80
N PHE A 132 -4.27 -4.47 -8.73
CA PHE A 132 -5.39 -4.07 -7.88
C PHE A 132 -6.28 -3.03 -8.56
N THR A 133 -5.68 -2.02 -9.19
CA THR A 133 -6.40 -0.88 -9.78
C THR A 133 -6.84 -1.11 -11.21
N GLY A 134 -6.17 -2.02 -11.94
CA GLY A 134 -6.25 -2.13 -13.39
C GLY A 134 -5.73 -0.90 -14.12
N GLU A 135 -4.99 -0.03 -13.44
CA GLU A 135 -4.54 1.25 -13.99
C GLU A 135 -3.10 1.18 -14.42
N GLU A 136 -2.85 1.87 -15.54
CA GLU A 136 -1.52 2.12 -16.05
C GLU A 136 -1.13 3.55 -15.70
N ASP A 137 -0.06 3.71 -14.90
CA ASP A 137 0.41 5.01 -14.42
C ASP A 137 1.89 5.17 -14.82
N ALA A 138 2.17 6.21 -15.61
CA ALA A 138 3.51 6.50 -16.10
C ALA A 138 4.54 6.71 -14.97
N THR A 139 4.10 7.24 -13.82
CA THR A 139 4.95 7.38 -12.63
C THR A 139 5.29 6.00 -12.07
N VAL A 140 4.32 5.10 -11.99
CA VAL A 140 4.54 3.73 -11.49
C VAL A 140 5.48 2.98 -12.42
N TYR A 141 5.30 3.06 -13.73
CA TYR A 141 6.25 2.48 -14.70
C TYR A 141 7.66 3.06 -14.57
N THR A 142 7.77 4.38 -14.37
CA THR A 142 9.06 5.03 -14.16
C THR A 142 9.75 4.51 -12.89
N ARG A 143 9.00 4.31 -11.80
CA ARG A 143 9.54 3.78 -10.54
C ARG A 143 9.96 2.31 -10.67
N ILE A 144 9.20 1.50 -11.40
CA ILE A 144 9.59 0.12 -11.75
C ILE A 144 10.88 0.11 -12.58
N ALA A 145 10.98 0.97 -13.61
CA ALA A 145 12.16 1.06 -14.44
C ALA A 145 13.39 1.50 -13.62
N GLN A 146 13.23 2.47 -12.72
CA GLN A 146 14.27 2.88 -11.77
C GLN A 146 14.69 1.72 -10.85
N ALA A 147 13.74 0.96 -10.29
CA ALA A 147 14.05 -0.20 -9.47
C ALA A 147 14.84 -1.27 -10.25
N ASN A 148 14.44 -1.55 -11.50
CA ASN A 148 15.16 -2.48 -12.37
C ASN A 148 16.57 -1.99 -12.73
N TYR A 149 16.74 -0.69 -12.97
CA TYR A 149 18.04 -0.08 -13.17
C TYR A 149 18.97 -0.30 -11.96
N GLN A 150 18.46 -0.06 -10.75
CA GLN A 150 19.23 -0.25 -9.51
C GLN A 150 19.57 -1.72 -9.24
N LEU A 151 18.72 -2.66 -9.66
CA LEU A 151 18.98 -4.10 -9.57
C LEU A 151 19.99 -4.61 -10.62
N GLY A 152 20.47 -3.75 -11.53
CA GLY A 152 21.25 -4.17 -12.70
C GLY A 152 20.46 -5.06 -13.67
N LYS A 153 19.13 -5.11 -13.53
CA LYS A 153 18.19 -5.86 -14.36
C LYS A 153 17.76 -5.00 -15.55
N PHE A 154 18.72 -4.62 -16.40
CA PHE A 154 18.50 -3.72 -17.55
C PHE A 154 17.53 -4.25 -18.62
N ARG A 155 17.15 -5.54 -18.58
CA ARG A 155 16.23 -6.17 -19.55
C ARG A 155 14.79 -6.33 -19.07
N ASP A 156 14.47 -5.93 -17.83
CA ASP A 156 13.16 -6.18 -17.21
C ASP A 156 12.21 -4.97 -17.33
N VAL A 157 12.47 -4.09 -18.31
CA VAL A 157 11.55 -2.99 -18.66
C VAL A 157 10.41 -3.62 -19.45
N PHE A 158 9.24 -3.70 -18.82
CA PHE A 158 8.02 -4.22 -19.43
C PHE A 158 7.85 -3.66 -20.84
N THR A 159 7.83 -4.55 -21.85
CA THR A 159 7.32 -4.21 -23.17
C THR A 159 5.84 -3.89 -23.01
N PRO A 160 5.34 -2.74 -23.51
CA PRO A 160 3.91 -2.54 -23.68
C PRO A 160 3.35 -3.77 -24.41
N ALA A 161 2.20 -4.27 -23.98
CA ALA A 161 1.54 -5.33 -24.74
C ALA A 161 1.35 -4.84 -26.18
N ASP A 162 2.07 -5.45 -27.13
CA ASP A 162 1.90 -5.17 -28.54
C ASP A 162 0.50 -5.66 -28.98
N ASN A 163 -0.36 -4.69 -29.31
CA ASN A 163 -1.59 -4.70 -30.14
C ASN A 163 -2.79 -5.57 -29.71
#